data_AF-A0A8H7GJH8-F1
#
_entry.id   AF-A0A8H7GJH8-F1
#
_cell.length_a   1.000
_cell.length_b   1.000
_cell.length_c   1.000
_cell.angle_alpha   90.00
_cell.angle_beta   90.00
_cell.angle_gamma   90.00
#
_symmetry.space_group_name_H-M   'P 1'
#
loop_
_entity.id
_entity.type
_entity.pdbx_description
1 polymer ?
#
loop_
_entity_poly.entity_id
_entity_poly.type
_entity_poly.pdbx_seq_one_letter_code
_entity_poly.pdbx_strand_id
1 'polypeptide(L)'
;LKPLPPQASTSNRIYYYGWTVEEEWVERQAPQLNRLGAGLNALRVKSGYRHLHGVNGYVNDNDASPDMDVGPDGRKVSFVIMVAANWVNESLGIDLYNRRPTVRQMERLVELFGRKPSWHMDGRPKRYFGDYPLAMHLTDR
;
A
#
# COMPACT_ATOMS: atom_id res chain seq x y z
N LEU A 1 -3.20 1.36 -15.13
CA LEU A 1 -3.77 1.67 -13.80
C LEU A 1 -5.09 2.41 -14.01
N LYS A 2 -6.06 2.30 -13.09
CA LYS A 2 -7.29 3.12 -13.17
C LYS A 2 -6.92 4.61 -13.11
N PRO A 3 -7.70 5.51 -13.77
CA PRO A 3 -7.53 6.96 -13.60
C PRO A 3 -7.52 7.34 -12.12
N LEU A 4 -6.71 8.32 -11.78
CA LEU A 4 -6.64 8.87 -10.43
C LEU A 4 -8.00 9.53 -10.07
N PRO A 5 -8.48 9.43 -8.82
CA PRO A 5 -9.70 10.12 -8.41
C PRO A 5 -9.59 11.64 -8.62
N PRO A 6 -10.63 12.33 -9.15
CA PRO A 6 -10.55 13.76 -9.52
C PRO A 6 -10.08 14.67 -8.36
N GLN A 7 -10.55 14.37 -7.15
CA GLN A 7 -10.22 15.11 -5.93
C GLN A 7 -8.76 14.97 -5.50
N ALA A 8 -8.01 14.01 -6.05
CA ALA A 8 -6.63 13.77 -5.65
C ALA A 8 -5.68 14.92 -6.04
N SER A 9 -6.04 15.69 -7.08
CA SER A 9 -5.29 16.85 -7.56
C SER A 9 -5.30 18.02 -6.57
N THR A 10 -6.40 18.20 -5.85
CA THR A 10 -6.61 19.29 -4.89
C THR A 10 -6.50 18.84 -3.43
N SER A 11 -6.44 17.52 -3.19
CA SER A 11 -6.35 16.95 -1.85
C SER A 11 -4.98 17.18 -1.21
N ASN A 12 -5.01 17.46 0.10
CA ASN A 12 -3.82 17.42 0.96
C ASN A 12 -3.42 15.99 1.37
N ARG A 13 -4.06 14.96 0.81
CA ARG A 13 -3.79 13.54 1.07
C ARG A 13 -3.06 12.89 -0.09
N ILE A 14 -2.31 11.84 0.22
CA ILE A 14 -1.74 10.94 -0.79
C ILE A 14 -2.80 9.90 -1.15
N TYR A 15 -2.78 9.44 -2.39
CA TYR A 15 -3.60 8.35 -2.88
C TYR A 15 -2.69 7.21 -3.29
N TYR A 16 -2.99 6.02 -2.78
CA TYR A 16 -2.29 4.78 -3.02
C TYR A 16 -3.12 3.90 -3.95
N TYR A 17 -2.49 3.30 -4.95
CA TYR A 17 -3.11 2.29 -5.78
C TYR A 17 -2.68 0.92 -5.28
N GLY A 18 -3.62 0.06 -4.91
CA GLY A 18 -3.30 -1.21 -4.26
C GLY A 18 -4.51 -1.99 -3.75
N TRP A 19 -4.25 -2.85 -2.77
CA TRP A 19 -5.23 -3.74 -2.16
C TRP A 19 -5.25 -3.57 -0.65
N THR A 20 -6.44 -3.33 -0.10
CA THR A 20 -6.71 -3.58 1.32
C THR A 20 -6.53 -5.06 1.62
N VAL A 21 -5.78 -5.40 2.66
CA VAL A 21 -5.61 -6.77 3.11
C VAL A 21 -5.52 -6.81 4.63
N GLU A 22 -5.87 -7.94 5.20
CA GLU A 22 -5.55 -8.24 6.60
C GLU A 22 -4.04 -8.48 6.73
N GLU A 23 -3.42 -7.96 7.79
CA GLU A 23 -1.99 -8.21 8.03
C GLU A 23 -1.69 -9.71 8.14
N GLU A 24 -2.58 -10.47 8.81
CA GLU A 24 -2.49 -11.93 8.93
C GLU A 24 -2.48 -12.65 7.57
N TRP A 25 -3.18 -12.11 6.55
CA TRP A 25 -3.12 -12.67 5.20
C TRP A 25 -1.74 -12.47 4.57
N VAL A 26 -1.09 -11.33 4.86
CA VAL A 26 0.27 -11.04 4.40
C VAL A 26 1.26 -11.95 5.12
N GLU A 27 1.15 -12.11 6.43
CA GLU A 27 2.03 -12.98 7.23
C GLU A 27 1.99 -14.44 6.75
N ARG A 28 0.81 -14.94 6.40
CA ARG A 28 0.62 -16.28 5.81
C ARG A 28 1.34 -16.50 4.48
N GLN A 29 1.86 -15.46 3.84
CA GLN A 29 2.69 -15.61 2.63
C GLN A 29 4.09 -16.14 2.94
N ALA A 30 4.54 -16.04 4.20
CA ALA A 30 5.80 -16.58 4.73
C ALA A 30 5.55 -17.24 6.11
N PRO A 31 4.82 -18.36 6.14
CA PRO A 31 4.30 -18.95 7.38
C PRO A 31 5.41 -19.37 8.36
N GLN A 32 6.61 -19.66 7.86
CA GLN A 32 7.76 -20.04 8.67
C GLN A 32 8.35 -18.89 9.52
N LEU A 33 8.06 -17.64 9.16
CA LEU A 33 8.51 -16.45 9.91
C LEU A 33 7.38 -15.74 10.65
N ASN A 34 6.13 -15.89 10.19
CA ASN A 34 4.91 -15.29 10.75
C ASN A 34 5.10 -13.82 11.18
N ARG A 35 5.61 -13.01 10.26
CA ARG A 35 5.88 -11.58 10.46
C ARG A 35 5.51 -10.81 9.20
N LEU A 36 4.87 -9.66 9.35
CA LEU A 36 4.40 -8.82 8.24
C LEU A 36 5.47 -8.56 7.17
N GLY A 37 6.69 -8.23 7.60
CA GLY A 37 7.79 -7.94 6.68
C GLY A 37 8.27 -9.15 5.87
N ALA A 38 8.25 -10.34 6.47
CA ALA A 38 8.57 -11.58 5.77
C ALA A 38 7.49 -11.91 4.72
N GLY A 39 6.23 -11.74 5.09
CA GLY A 39 5.09 -11.88 4.19
C GLY A 39 5.17 -10.94 2.98
N LEU A 40 5.49 -9.67 3.23
CA LEU A 40 5.67 -8.68 2.17
C LEU A 40 6.83 -9.05 1.23
N ASN A 41 7.95 -9.53 1.78
CA ASN A 41 9.07 -10.02 0.97
C ASN A 41 8.69 -11.23 0.12
N ALA A 42 7.92 -12.17 0.66
CA ALA A 42 7.41 -13.30 -0.12
C ALA A 42 6.53 -12.83 -1.28
N LEU A 43 5.65 -11.84 -1.07
CA LEU A 43 4.84 -11.24 -2.15
C LEU A 43 5.69 -10.56 -3.21
N ARG A 44 6.74 -9.83 -2.81
CA ARG A 44 7.70 -9.20 -3.75
C ARG A 44 8.38 -10.25 -4.63
N VAL A 45 8.79 -11.37 -4.05
CA VAL A 45 9.40 -12.50 -4.78
C VAL A 45 8.39 -13.15 -5.73
N LYS A 46 7.20 -13.53 -5.23
CA LYS A 46 6.16 -14.20 -6.03
C LYS A 46 5.70 -13.36 -7.23
N SER A 47 5.52 -12.06 -7.01
CA SER A 47 5.11 -11.12 -8.09
C SER A 47 6.26 -10.74 -9.02
N GLY A 48 7.50 -10.80 -8.53
CA GLY A 48 8.67 -10.21 -9.18
C GLY A 48 8.71 -8.68 -9.12
N TYR A 49 7.90 -8.06 -8.25
CA TYR A 49 7.82 -6.61 -8.09
C TYR A 49 8.33 -6.20 -6.71
N ARG A 50 9.59 -5.75 -6.64
CA ARG A 50 10.27 -5.43 -5.37
C ARG A 50 9.73 -4.20 -4.63
N HIS A 51 8.95 -3.37 -5.32
CA HIS A 51 8.44 -2.08 -4.81
C HIS A 51 7.01 -2.19 -4.28
N LEU A 52 6.64 -3.35 -3.74
CA LEU A 52 5.41 -3.49 -2.93
C LEU A 52 5.66 -2.94 -1.53
N HIS A 53 4.73 -2.15 -1.01
CA HIS A 53 4.82 -1.57 0.34
C HIS A 53 3.50 -1.69 1.09
N GLY A 54 3.60 -1.92 2.38
CA GLY A 54 2.49 -1.76 3.31
C GLY A 54 2.33 -0.30 3.71
N VAL A 55 1.11 0.21 3.64
CA VAL A 55 0.72 1.55 4.10
C VAL A 55 -0.65 1.48 4.75
N ASN A 56 -1.00 2.48 5.56
CA ASN A 56 -2.36 2.61 6.08
C ASN A 56 -3.18 3.53 5.17
N GLY A 57 -4.34 3.04 4.74
CA GLY A 57 -5.26 3.79 3.89
C GLY A 57 -6.66 3.79 4.47
N TYR A 58 -7.41 4.85 4.22
CA TYR A 58 -8.85 4.87 4.45
C TYR A 58 -9.53 3.80 3.61
N VAL A 59 -10.42 3.08 4.26
CA VAL A 59 -11.27 2.06 3.65
C VAL A 59 -12.50 2.76 3.10
N ASN A 60 -12.99 2.33 1.93
CA ASN A 60 -14.29 2.79 1.45
C ASN A 60 -15.38 2.29 2.40
N ASP A 61 -16.46 3.05 2.60
CA ASP A 61 -17.51 2.70 3.56
C ASP A 61 -18.09 1.29 3.33
N ASN A 62 -18.13 0.82 2.08
CA ASN A 62 -18.63 -0.51 1.72
C ASN A 62 -17.71 -1.67 2.14
N ASP A 63 -16.43 -1.38 2.38
CA ASP A 63 -15.41 -2.37 2.74
C ASP A 63 -15.06 -2.29 4.25
N ALA A 64 -15.72 -1.38 4.99
CA ALA A 64 -15.43 -1.10 6.39
C ALA A 64 -16.07 -2.13 7.33
N SER A 65 -15.24 -2.79 8.16
CA SER A 65 -15.71 -3.63 9.26
C SER A 65 -15.81 -2.81 10.57
N PRO A 66 -16.76 -3.13 11.47
CA PRO A 66 -16.87 -2.48 12.79
C PRO A 66 -15.57 -2.51 13.59
N ASP A 67 -14.78 -3.57 13.44
CA ASP A 67 -13.56 -3.82 14.22
C ASP A 67 -12.30 -3.13 13.66
N MET A 68 -12.43 -2.42 12.53
CA MET A 68 -11.29 -1.71 11.95
C MET A 68 -10.86 -0.50 12.79
N ASP A 69 -9.57 -0.17 12.73
CA ASP A 69 -9.05 1.03 13.35
C ASP A 69 -9.69 2.30 12.78
N VAL A 70 -9.75 3.34 13.61
CA VAL A 70 -10.31 4.64 13.24
C VAL A 70 -9.16 5.64 13.13
N GLY A 71 -9.01 6.24 11.96
CA GLY A 71 -8.04 7.29 11.72
C GLY A 71 -8.38 8.59 12.48
N PRO A 72 -7.46 9.57 12.51
CA PRO A 72 -7.63 10.81 13.27
C PRO A 72 -8.84 11.68 12.89
N ASP A 73 -9.47 11.40 11.75
CA ASP A 73 -10.65 12.11 11.25
C ASP A 73 -11.94 11.29 11.34
N GLY A 74 -11.93 10.21 12.14
CA GLY A 74 -13.11 9.40 12.43
C GLY A 74 -13.42 8.33 11.37
N ARG A 75 -12.62 8.21 10.31
CA ARG A 75 -12.84 7.22 9.24
C ARG A 75 -12.06 5.94 9.48
N LYS A 76 -12.63 4.82 9.03
CA LYS A 76 -11.97 3.51 9.14
C LYS A 76 -10.70 3.46 8.28
N VAL A 77 -9.63 2.92 8.86
CA VAL A 77 -8.35 2.68 8.19
C VAL A 77 -8.03 1.19 8.19
N SER A 78 -7.32 0.75 7.17
CA SER A 78 -6.84 -0.63 7.07
C SER A 78 -5.49 -0.66 6.36
N PHE A 79 -4.82 -1.80 6.50
CA PHE A 79 -3.55 -2.07 5.87
C PHE A 79 -3.74 -2.26 4.36
N VAL A 80 -2.94 -1.54 3.58
CA VAL A 80 -2.98 -1.52 2.13
C VAL A 80 -1.62 -1.93 1.60
N ILE A 81 -1.61 -2.94 0.73
CA ILE A 81 -0.44 -3.24 -0.12
C ILE A 81 -0.50 -2.32 -1.34
N MET A 82 0.36 -1.31 -1.38
CA MET A 82 0.46 -0.37 -2.48
C MET A 82 1.45 -0.82 -3.56
N VAL A 83 1.11 -0.50 -4.81
CA VAL A 83 1.97 -0.65 -6.00
C VAL A 83 2.36 0.68 -6.64
N ALA A 84 1.61 1.75 -6.37
CA ALA A 84 1.87 3.09 -6.87
C ALA A 84 1.19 4.14 -5.96
N ALA A 85 1.63 5.38 -6.05
CA ALA A 85 0.99 6.53 -5.41
C ALA A 85 0.92 7.74 -6.35
N ASN A 86 0.08 8.71 -6.01
CA ASN A 86 -0.15 9.92 -6.82
C ASN A 86 0.79 11.09 -6.53
N TRP A 87 1.71 10.94 -5.57
CA TRP A 87 2.58 12.02 -5.12
C TRP A 87 4.01 11.50 -4.94
N VAL A 88 4.99 12.27 -5.40
CA VAL A 88 6.42 11.94 -5.32
C VAL A 88 7.07 12.90 -4.33
N ASN A 89 7.81 12.38 -3.35
CA ASN A 89 8.73 13.19 -2.55
C ASN A 89 10.18 12.79 -2.85
N GLU A 90 10.85 13.63 -3.64
CA GLU A 90 12.25 13.42 -4.02
C GLU A 90 13.19 13.52 -2.80
N SER A 91 12.86 14.32 -1.78
CA SER A 91 13.74 14.51 -0.62
C SER A 91 13.78 13.33 0.35
N LEU A 92 12.79 12.44 0.29
CA LEU A 92 12.76 11.22 1.11
C LEU A 92 13.42 10.03 0.40
N GLY A 93 13.95 10.20 -0.81
CA GLY A 93 14.60 9.12 -1.56
C GLY A 93 13.66 7.97 -1.93
N ILE A 94 12.35 8.23 -1.89
CA ILE A 94 11.33 7.21 -2.12
C ILE A 94 11.14 7.10 -3.63
N ASP A 95 11.98 6.27 -4.24
CA ASP A 95 11.98 5.91 -5.66
C ASP A 95 10.75 5.05 -6.06
N LEU A 96 9.84 4.80 -5.11
CA LEU A 96 8.66 3.94 -5.21
C LEU A 96 7.61 4.49 -6.18
N TYR A 97 7.63 5.79 -6.44
CA TYR A 97 6.57 6.48 -7.17
C TYR A 97 6.71 6.41 -8.70
N ASN A 98 7.96 6.32 -9.18
CA ASN A 98 8.26 6.25 -10.61
C ASN A 98 8.22 4.82 -11.12
N ARG A 99 8.40 3.84 -10.24
CA ARG A 99 8.45 2.45 -10.64
C ARG A 99 7.03 1.92 -10.60
N ARG A 100 6.47 1.66 -11.78
CA ARG A 100 5.20 0.97 -11.94
C ARG A 100 5.48 -0.50 -12.24
N PRO A 101 4.65 -1.43 -11.77
CA PRO A 101 4.76 -2.81 -12.23
C PRO A 101 4.53 -2.85 -13.74
N THR A 102 5.29 -3.70 -14.42
CA THR A 102 5.03 -4.10 -15.80
C THR A 102 3.65 -4.78 -15.90
N VAL A 103 3.11 -4.90 -17.11
CA VAL A 103 1.83 -5.60 -17.34
C VAL A 103 1.85 -7.00 -16.72
N ARG A 104 2.90 -7.78 -16.99
CA ARG A 104 3.06 -9.15 -16.44
C ARG A 104 3.17 -9.19 -14.91
N GLN A 105 3.86 -8.23 -14.30
CA GLN A 105 3.91 -8.12 -12.84
C GLN A 105 2.54 -7.77 -12.26
N MET A 106 1.81 -6.87 -12.91
CA MET A 106 0.45 -6.51 -12.49
C MET A 106 -0.52 -7.69 -12.62
N GLU A 107 -0.45 -8.47 -13.69
CA GLU A 107 -1.26 -9.69 -13.86
C GLU A 107 -1.02 -10.69 -12.73
N ARG A 108 0.26 -10.99 -12.43
CA ARG A 108 0.62 -11.86 -11.29
C ARG A 108 0.11 -11.33 -9.96
N LEU A 109 0.16 -10.01 -9.75
CA LEU A 109 -0.39 -9.40 -8.54
C LEU A 109 -1.92 -9.56 -8.49
N VAL A 110 -2.63 -9.34 -9.59
CA VAL A 110 -4.08 -9.56 -9.64
C VAL A 110 -4.43 -11.03 -9.34
N GLU A 111 -3.66 -11.99 -9.85
CA GLU A 111 -3.81 -13.41 -9.54
C GLU A 111 -3.57 -13.70 -8.05
N LEU A 112 -2.46 -13.20 -7.48
CA LEU A 112 -2.11 -13.41 -6.06
C LEU A 112 -3.17 -12.86 -5.10
N PHE A 113 -3.73 -11.69 -5.41
CA PHE A 113 -4.73 -11.03 -4.56
C PHE A 113 -6.17 -11.42 -4.92
N GLY A 114 -6.39 -12.17 -6.00
CA GLY A 114 -7.71 -12.61 -6.49
C GLY A 114 -8.64 -11.48 -6.94
N ARG A 115 -8.16 -10.22 -7.01
CA ARG A 115 -8.98 -9.06 -7.35
C ARG A 115 -8.16 -7.93 -7.97
N LYS A 116 -8.83 -7.01 -8.66
CA LYS A 116 -8.19 -5.81 -9.23
C LYS A 116 -7.90 -4.77 -8.12
N PRO A 117 -6.78 -4.02 -8.22
CA PRO A 117 -6.46 -2.96 -7.27
C PRO A 117 -7.37 -1.73 -7.44
N SER A 118 -7.49 -0.96 -6.37
CA SER A 118 -8.25 0.29 -6.29
C SER A 118 -7.40 1.42 -5.71
N TRP A 119 -7.90 2.65 -5.85
CA TRP A 119 -7.31 3.80 -5.19
C TRP A 119 -7.81 3.89 -3.74
N HIS A 120 -6.89 4.14 -2.83
CA HIS A 120 -7.10 4.34 -1.39
C HIS A 120 -6.51 5.67 -1.00
N MET A 121 -7.16 6.40 -0.09
CA MET A 121 -6.63 7.68 0.37
C MET A 121 -5.86 7.50 1.68
N ASP A 122 -4.74 8.18 1.82
CA ASP A 122 -3.90 8.15 3.01
C ASP A 122 -4.63 8.68 4.26
N GLY A 123 -4.56 7.90 5.35
CA GLY A 123 -4.99 8.24 6.70
C GLY A 123 -4.40 9.55 7.26
N ARG A 124 -3.24 9.97 6.75
CA ARG A 124 -2.49 11.15 7.17
C ARG A 124 -2.36 12.16 6.03
N PRO A 125 -2.36 13.47 6.34
CA PRO A 125 -2.00 14.50 5.37
C PRO A 125 -0.57 14.34 4.83
N LYS A 126 -0.32 14.80 3.59
CA LYS A 126 0.98 14.80 2.89
C LYS A 126 2.15 15.27 3.78
N ARG A 127 1.91 16.26 4.65
CA ARG A 127 2.94 16.81 5.55
C ARG A 127 3.53 15.80 6.53
N TYR A 128 2.76 14.76 6.89
CA TYR A 128 3.19 13.71 7.83
C TYR A 128 3.74 12.48 7.11
N PHE A 129 3.91 12.55 5.79
CA PHE A 129 4.35 11.39 5.04
C PHE A 129 5.78 10.94 5.42
N GLY A 130 6.65 11.89 5.80
CA GLY A 130 7.98 11.58 6.34
C GLY A 130 7.96 10.88 7.71
N ASP A 131 6.82 10.92 8.41
CA ASP A 131 6.63 10.30 9.73
C ASP A 131 6.01 8.91 9.64
N TYR A 132 5.74 8.41 8.43
CA TYR A 132 5.57 6.98 8.28
C TYR A 132 6.88 6.36 8.72
N PRO A 133 6.87 5.43 9.70
CA PRO A 133 8.03 4.60 9.87
C PRO A 133 8.24 3.97 8.51
N LEU A 134 9.32 4.34 7.84
CA LEU A 134 9.93 3.58 6.76
C LEU A 134 10.45 2.26 7.36
N ALA A 135 9.62 1.59 8.16
CA ALA A 135 9.84 0.27 8.66
C ALA A 135 9.87 -0.61 7.41
N MET A 136 11.09 -1.00 7.05
CA MET A 136 11.50 -1.75 5.88
C MET A 136 12.01 -0.96 4.67
N HIS A 137 12.69 0.17 4.90
CA HIS A 137 13.75 0.58 3.99
C HIS A 137 15.12 0.56 4.68
N LEU A 138 15.98 -0.34 4.19
CA LEU A 138 17.43 -0.14 4.05
C LEU A 138 18.31 -0.47 5.27
N THR A 139 18.24 -1.68 5.79
CA THR A 139 19.43 -2.34 6.34
C THR A 139 19.60 -3.69 5.67
N ASP A 140 20.20 -3.67 4.50
CA ASP A 140 21.14 -4.68 4.01
C ASP A 140 21.79 -4.03 2.79
N ARG A 141 22.89 -3.32 3.06
CA ARG A 141 23.90 -2.95 2.06
C ARG A 141 24.76 -4.16 1.79
#